data_AF-A0A968T3V0-F1
#
_entry.id   AF-A0A968T3V0-F1
#
_cell.length_a   1.000
_cell.length_b   1.000
_cell.length_c   1.000
_cell.angle_alpha   90.00
_cell.angle_beta   90.00
_cell.angle_gamma   90.00
#
_symmetry.space_group_name_H-M   'P 1'
#
loop_
_entity.id
_entity.type
_entity.pdbx_description
1 polymer ?
#
loop_
_entity_poly.entity_id
_entity_poly.type
_entity_poly.pdbx_seq_one_letter_code
_entity_poly.pdbx_strand_id
1 'polypeptide(L)'
;MNHIYTSPRQEDLCKKLSEKLNEPTGDIFKKEVIITPSAGMNAWLKTELPKRNRIIANFEFQNQDGLFRDICALYYGEKLPASVGNIKYKIFGLLAEDEFVNRFNVVSSYYHNSEIFRFQLAGKIADLFDQYQLCRPQMLQAWKQDELVTTNQAEDWQKWLWNRLGITPKDEIGKDLLDRIRKNPETLQQQYPRISFFGITVYTSFSPGFFRSHCCIHPARFLSLPPCN
;
A
#
# COMPACT_ATOMS: atom_id res chain seq x y z
N MET A 1 14.83 18.10 -7.23
CA MET A 1 14.68 18.40 -5.80
C MET A 1 13.31 17.96 -5.33
N ASN A 2 13.21 17.35 -4.15
CA ASN A 2 11.91 17.05 -3.53
C ASN A 2 11.38 18.27 -2.84
N HIS A 3 10.07 18.40 -2.87
CA HIS A 3 9.40 19.48 -2.19
C HIS A 3 8.31 18.90 -1.32
N ILE A 4 8.40 19.21 -0.02
CA ILE A 4 7.34 18.93 0.94
C ILE A 4 6.59 20.25 1.14
N TYR A 5 5.30 20.25 0.86
CA TYR A 5 4.37 21.35 1.07
C TYR A 5 3.39 20.94 2.15
N THR A 6 3.21 21.82 3.14
CA THR A 6 2.26 21.62 4.24
C THR A 6 1.29 22.78 4.29
N SER A 7 0.00 22.49 4.41
CA SER A 7 -1.02 23.50 4.67
C SER A 7 -2.17 22.86 5.45
N PRO A 8 -2.81 23.57 6.39
CA PRO A 8 -4.04 23.11 7.04
C PRO A 8 -5.25 23.11 6.09
N ARG A 9 -5.17 23.77 4.93
CA ARG A 9 -6.23 23.85 3.94
C ARG A 9 -5.88 23.05 2.69
N GLN A 10 -6.76 22.14 2.32
CA GLN A 10 -6.56 21.28 1.16
C GLN A 10 -6.58 22.07 -0.16
N GLU A 11 -7.32 23.18 -0.21
CA GLU A 11 -7.41 24.07 -1.37
C GLU A 11 -6.06 24.73 -1.69
N ASP A 12 -5.29 25.09 -0.66
CA ASP A 12 -3.95 25.67 -0.83
C ASP A 12 -2.96 24.63 -1.36
N LEU A 13 -3.05 23.38 -0.86
CA LEU A 13 -2.29 22.27 -1.42
C LEU A 13 -2.71 22.00 -2.86
N CYS A 14 -4.00 22.03 -3.17
CA CYS A 14 -4.49 21.81 -4.54
C CYS A 14 -4.01 22.90 -5.48
N LYS A 15 -3.99 24.16 -5.02
CA LYS A 15 -3.38 25.27 -5.75
C LYS A 15 -1.90 24.98 -6.00
N LYS A 16 -1.17 24.54 -4.99
CA LYS A 16 0.25 24.23 -5.15
C LYS A 16 0.50 23.07 -6.11
N LEU A 17 -0.31 22.02 -6.02
CA LEU A 17 -0.29 20.90 -6.97
C LEU A 17 -0.57 21.40 -8.39
N SER A 18 -1.59 22.24 -8.60
CA SER A 18 -1.93 22.79 -9.91
C SER A 18 -0.79 23.57 -10.56
N GLU A 19 -0.07 24.41 -9.79
CA GLU A 19 1.13 25.12 -10.25
C GLU A 19 2.22 24.13 -10.69
N LYS A 20 2.41 23.09 -9.89
CA LYS A 20 3.42 22.06 -10.10
C LYS A 20 3.13 21.16 -11.28
N LEU A 21 1.86 20.88 -11.57
CA LEU A 21 1.46 20.09 -12.73
C LEU A 21 1.65 20.84 -14.06
N ASN A 22 1.67 22.17 -14.06
CA ASN A 22 1.95 22.97 -15.26
C ASN A 22 3.44 22.98 -15.67
N GLU A 23 4.34 22.53 -14.79
CA GLU A 23 5.75 22.39 -15.15
C GLU A 23 5.91 21.17 -16.07
N PRO A 24 6.50 21.30 -17.28
CA PRO A 24 6.64 20.19 -18.21
C PRO A 24 7.58 19.12 -17.65
N THR A 25 7.24 17.86 -17.86
CA THR A 25 8.00 16.67 -17.43
C THR A 25 8.87 16.06 -18.53
N GLY A 26 8.80 16.57 -19.75
CA GLY A 26 9.58 16.14 -20.91
C GLY A 26 8.78 15.24 -21.86
N ASP A 27 8.40 14.04 -21.42
CA ASP A 27 7.66 13.07 -22.24
C ASP A 27 6.14 13.16 -21.99
N ILE A 28 5.39 13.65 -22.98
CA ILE A 28 3.94 13.86 -22.90
C ILE A 28 3.13 12.57 -22.89
N PHE A 29 3.70 11.44 -23.32
CA PHE A 29 2.98 10.16 -23.38
C PHE A 29 3.12 9.36 -22.08
N LYS A 30 4.09 9.70 -21.23
CA LYS A 30 4.23 9.06 -19.92
C LYS A 30 3.23 9.64 -18.93
N LYS A 31 2.52 8.74 -18.25
CA LYS A 31 1.55 9.11 -17.22
C LYS A 31 2.26 9.68 -15.99
N GLU A 32 1.77 10.82 -15.52
CA GLU A 32 2.13 11.33 -14.20
C GLU A 32 1.22 10.70 -13.14
N VAL A 33 1.76 10.37 -11.97
CA VAL A 33 1.02 9.66 -10.91
C VAL A 33 0.70 10.58 -9.74
N ILE A 34 -0.55 10.55 -9.29
CA ILE A 34 -1.02 11.24 -8.09
C ILE A 34 -1.51 10.20 -7.08
N ILE A 35 -0.83 10.14 -5.93
CA ILE A 35 -1.17 9.26 -4.81
C ILE A 35 -2.07 10.00 -3.83
N THR A 36 -3.24 9.43 -3.54
CA THR A 36 -4.22 10.01 -2.62
C THR A 36 -4.67 8.98 -1.57
N PRO A 37 -5.25 9.42 -0.43
CA PRO A 37 -5.70 8.50 0.60
C PRO A 37 -7.02 7.79 0.25
N SER A 38 -7.82 8.30 -0.69
CA SER A 38 -9.17 7.77 -0.92
C SER A 38 -9.73 8.08 -2.32
N ALA A 39 -10.72 7.28 -2.74
CA ALA A 39 -11.47 7.53 -3.98
C ALA A 39 -12.21 8.89 -3.94
N GLY A 40 -12.68 9.32 -2.76
CA GLY A 40 -13.28 10.64 -2.60
C GLY A 40 -12.29 11.77 -2.89
N MET A 41 -11.04 11.63 -2.43
CA MET A 41 -9.98 12.58 -2.74
C MET A 41 -9.62 12.61 -4.23
N ASN A 42 -9.60 11.43 -4.87
CA ASN A 42 -9.42 11.32 -6.32
C ASN A 42 -10.51 12.10 -7.07
N ALA A 43 -11.78 11.88 -6.72
CA ALA A 43 -12.92 12.56 -7.36
C ALA A 43 -12.87 14.07 -7.14
N TRP A 44 -12.51 14.50 -5.92
CA TRP A 44 -12.36 15.92 -5.59
C TRP A 44 -11.25 16.57 -6.42
N LEU A 45 -10.05 15.98 -6.49
CA LEU A 45 -8.95 16.51 -7.30
C LEU A 45 -9.28 16.55 -8.79
N LYS A 46 -9.94 15.51 -9.32
CA LYS A 46 -10.41 15.48 -10.71
C LYS A 46 -11.41 16.60 -11.03
N THR A 47 -12.12 17.11 -10.01
CA THR A 47 -13.06 18.23 -10.15
C THR A 47 -12.37 19.58 -9.97
N GLU A 48 -11.41 19.69 -9.05
CA GLU A 48 -10.78 20.96 -8.66
C GLU A 48 -9.59 21.38 -9.53
N LEU A 49 -8.80 20.42 -10.02
CA LEU A 49 -7.63 20.73 -10.85
C LEU A 49 -8.03 21.33 -12.22
N PRO A 50 -9.05 20.83 -12.95
CA PRO A 50 -9.44 21.44 -14.24
C PRO A 50 -9.93 22.88 -14.11
N LYS A 51 -10.52 23.26 -12.98
CA LYS A 51 -10.92 24.66 -12.72
C LYS A 51 -9.73 25.63 -12.74
N ARG A 52 -8.51 25.12 -12.48
CA ARG A 52 -7.26 25.91 -12.41
C ARG A 52 -6.37 25.70 -13.63
N ASN A 53 -6.20 24.45 -14.06
CA ASN A 53 -5.36 24.07 -15.20
C ASN A 53 -6.11 24.07 -16.54
N ARG A 54 -7.43 24.33 -16.56
CA ARG A 54 -8.37 24.18 -17.68
C ARG A 54 -8.62 22.72 -18.08
N ILE A 55 -7.54 21.94 -18.16
CA ILE A 55 -7.56 20.51 -18.45
C ILE A 55 -6.53 19.80 -17.57
N ILE A 56 -6.86 18.57 -17.17
CA ILE A 56 -5.88 17.60 -16.69
C ILE A 56 -6.06 16.35 -17.55
N ALA A 57 -4.97 15.80 -18.08
CA ALA A 57 -4.99 14.62 -18.92
C ALA A 57 -3.72 13.81 -18.71
N ASN A 58 -3.78 12.51 -19.04
CA ASN A 58 -2.65 11.59 -18.89
C ASN A 58 -2.12 11.47 -17.44
N PHE A 59 -3.00 11.59 -16.45
CA PHE A 59 -2.68 11.34 -15.04
C PHE A 59 -3.27 10.02 -14.57
N GLU A 60 -2.56 9.34 -13.68
CA GLU A 60 -3.05 8.18 -12.97
C GLU A 60 -3.22 8.47 -11.48
N PHE A 61 -4.40 8.18 -10.96
CA PHE A 61 -4.68 8.29 -9.53
C PHE A 61 -4.59 6.92 -8.88
N GLN A 62 -3.75 6.78 -7.86
CA GLN A 62 -3.54 5.52 -7.15
C GLN A 62 -3.50 5.74 -5.63
N ASN A 63 -3.56 4.65 -4.87
CA ASN A 63 -3.23 4.66 -3.43
C ASN A 63 -1.78 4.18 -3.22
N GLN A 64 -1.32 4.19 -1.97
CA GLN A 64 0.05 3.80 -1.63
C GLN A 64 0.37 2.34 -1.95
N ASP A 65 -0.56 1.42 -1.69
CA ASP A 65 -0.39 -0.01 -1.98
C ASP A 65 -0.31 -0.28 -3.49
N GLY A 66 -1.08 0.45 -4.30
CA GLY A 66 -1.03 0.37 -5.75
C GLY A 66 0.34 0.77 -6.28
N LEU A 67 0.84 1.93 -5.85
CA LEU A 67 2.19 2.38 -6.22
C LEU A 67 3.26 1.37 -5.76
N PHE A 68 3.14 0.84 -4.54
CA PHE A 68 4.11 -0.14 -4.02
C PHE A 68 4.15 -1.40 -4.88
N ARG A 69 2.99 -1.94 -5.27
CA ARG A 69 2.91 -3.11 -6.16
C ARG A 69 3.53 -2.81 -7.52
N ASP A 70 3.26 -1.65 -8.09
CA ASP A 70 3.77 -1.29 -9.41
C ASP A 70 5.30 -1.12 -9.38
N ILE A 71 5.85 -0.50 -8.33
CA ILE A 71 7.30 -0.41 -8.13
C ILE A 71 7.91 -1.80 -7.88
N CYS A 72 7.24 -2.67 -7.11
CA CYS A 72 7.70 -4.05 -6.97
C CYS A 72 7.74 -4.76 -8.33
N ALA A 73 6.69 -4.64 -9.15
CA ALA A 73 6.66 -5.26 -10.48
C ALA A 73 7.79 -4.73 -11.38
N LEU A 74 8.11 -3.44 -11.27
CA LEU A 74 9.18 -2.81 -12.03
C LEU A 74 10.58 -3.36 -11.66
N TYR A 75 10.85 -3.64 -10.39
CA TYR A 75 12.19 -4.04 -9.91
C TYR A 75 12.38 -5.54 -9.69
N TYR A 76 11.30 -6.29 -9.44
CA TYR A 76 11.32 -7.75 -9.31
C TYR A 76 10.90 -8.47 -10.61
N GLY A 77 10.27 -7.76 -11.55
CA GLY A 77 9.73 -8.35 -12.78
C GLY A 77 8.62 -9.37 -12.48
N GLU A 78 8.67 -10.51 -13.17
CA GLU A 78 7.70 -11.61 -12.99
C GLU A 78 7.80 -12.31 -11.62
N LYS A 79 8.91 -12.13 -10.89
CA LYS A 79 9.14 -12.77 -9.58
C LYS A 79 8.68 -11.87 -8.43
N LEU A 80 7.42 -11.46 -8.47
CA LEU A 80 6.83 -10.66 -7.39
C LEU A 80 6.88 -11.42 -6.05
N PRO A 81 7.23 -10.75 -4.93
CA PRO A 81 7.11 -11.35 -3.62
C PRO A 81 5.66 -11.77 -3.35
N ALA A 82 5.47 -12.93 -2.71
CA ALA A 82 4.17 -13.53 -2.51
C ALA A 82 3.15 -12.65 -1.74
N SER A 83 3.64 -11.72 -0.90
CA SER A 83 2.86 -10.74 -0.15
C SER A 83 2.45 -9.50 -0.95
N VAL A 84 3.00 -9.30 -2.14
CA VAL A 84 2.58 -8.23 -3.06
C VAL A 84 1.34 -8.66 -3.87
N GLY A 85 1.08 -9.97 -3.91
CA GLY A 85 -0.12 -10.56 -4.52
C GLY A 85 -1.33 -10.60 -3.58
N ASN A 86 -2.48 -11.00 -4.12
CA ASN A 86 -3.73 -11.05 -3.37
C ASN A 86 -3.75 -12.29 -2.43
N ILE A 87 -3.28 -12.11 -1.19
CA ILE A 87 -3.24 -13.17 -0.17
C ILE A 87 -4.62 -13.73 0.17
N LYS A 88 -5.71 -13.02 -0.17
CA LYS A 88 -7.08 -13.49 0.00
C LYS A 88 -7.32 -14.86 -0.62
N TYR A 89 -6.81 -15.13 -1.83
CA TYR A 89 -7.03 -16.41 -2.49
C TYR A 89 -6.29 -17.55 -1.78
N LYS A 90 -5.09 -17.27 -1.27
CA LYS A 90 -4.36 -18.23 -0.44
C LYS A 90 -5.11 -18.50 0.86
N ILE A 91 -5.57 -17.45 1.55
CA ILE A 91 -6.38 -17.59 2.76
C ILE A 91 -7.65 -18.39 2.46
N PHE A 92 -8.34 -18.10 1.35
CA PHE A 92 -9.54 -18.84 0.94
C PHE A 92 -9.28 -20.34 0.78
N GLY A 93 -8.12 -20.71 0.20
CA GLY A 93 -7.68 -22.11 0.13
C GLY A 93 -7.35 -22.70 1.50
N LEU A 94 -6.59 -21.97 2.34
CA LEU A 94 -6.22 -22.40 3.70
C LEU A 94 -7.45 -22.64 4.60
N LEU A 95 -8.49 -21.81 4.46
CA LEU A 95 -9.76 -21.98 5.17
C LEU A 95 -10.52 -23.25 4.72
N ALA A 96 -10.17 -23.84 3.59
CA ALA A 96 -10.79 -25.08 3.12
C ALA A 96 -10.01 -26.34 3.56
N GLU A 97 -8.84 -26.20 4.17
CA GLU A 97 -8.02 -27.34 4.57
C GLU A 97 -8.61 -28.07 5.78
N ASP A 98 -8.60 -29.41 5.73
CA ASP A 98 -9.11 -30.26 6.80
C ASP A 98 -8.45 -29.97 8.15
N GLU A 99 -7.15 -29.67 8.16
CA GLU A 99 -6.43 -29.30 9.38
C GLU A 99 -7.04 -28.04 10.02
N PHE A 100 -7.32 -27.00 9.22
CA PHE A 100 -7.93 -25.77 9.71
C PHE A 100 -9.36 -26.03 10.19
N VAL A 101 -10.16 -26.73 9.38
CA VAL A 101 -11.58 -26.98 9.67
C VAL A 101 -11.75 -27.80 10.96
N ASN A 102 -10.92 -28.82 11.15
CA ASN A 102 -10.98 -29.71 12.32
C ASN A 102 -10.43 -29.04 13.59
N ARG A 103 -9.35 -28.25 13.47
CA ARG A 103 -8.74 -27.58 14.62
C ARG A 103 -9.54 -26.35 15.08
N PHE A 104 -10.14 -25.61 14.15
CA PHE A 104 -10.77 -24.31 14.42
C PHE A 104 -12.27 -24.29 14.07
N ASN A 105 -13.01 -25.20 14.70
CA ASN A 105 -14.45 -25.41 14.46
C ASN A 105 -15.31 -24.13 14.63
N VAL A 106 -14.97 -23.26 15.58
CA VAL A 106 -15.70 -22.02 15.83
C VAL A 106 -15.70 -21.14 14.58
N VAL A 107 -14.55 -21.02 13.92
CA VAL A 107 -14.40 -20.20 12.71
C VAL A 107 -14.93 -20.93 11.48
N SER A 108 -14.67 -22.23 11.36
CA SER A 108 -15.12 -23.00 10.19
C SER A 108 -16.64 -23.17 10.11
N SER A 109 -17.32 -23.21 11.26
CA SER A 109 -18.79 -23.25 11.32
C SER A 109 -19.46 -22.03 10.66
N TYR A 110 -18.80 -20.86 10.66
CA TYR A 110 -19.32 -19.64 10.05
C TYR A 110 -19.52 -19.75 8.53
N TYR A 111 -18.66 -20.51 7.84
CA TYR A 111 -18.68 -20.62 6.38
C TYR A 111 -18.92 -22.04 5.85
N HIS A 112 -19.22 -23.01 6.72
CA HIS A 112 -19.34 -24.43 6.38
C HIS A 112 -20.23 -24.70 5.15
N ASN A 113 -21.33 -23.96 4.99
CA ASN A 113 -22.29 -24.13 3.90
C ASN A 113 -22.24 -23.04 2.82
N SER A 114 -21.24 -22.14 2.85
CA SER A 114 -21.21 -20.99 1.96
C SER A 114 -19.79 -20.62 1.55
N GLU A 115 -19.44 -20.96 0.30
CA GLU A 115 -18.20 -20.51 -0.31
C GLU A 115 -18.14 -18.98 -0.40
N ILE A 116 -19.30 -18.32 -0.53
CA ILE A 116 -19.39 -16.85 -0.51
C ILE A 116 -18.93 -16.31 0.84
N PHE A 117 -19.37 -16.89 1.96
CA PHE A 117 -18.93 -16.47 3.30
C PHE A 117 -17.46 -16.79 3.54
N ARG A 118 -16.96 -17.94 3.06
CA ARG A 118 -15.52 -18.25 3.12
C ARG A 118 -14.70 -17.22 2.35
N PHE A 119 -15.15 -16.82 1.16
CA PHE A 119 -14.48 -15.82 0.34
C PHE A 119 -14.53 -14.41 0.96
N GLN A 120 -15.66 -14.03 1.56
CA GLN A 120 -15.79 -12.77 2.29
C GLN A 120 -14.88 -12.73 3.53
N LEU A 121 -14.88 -13.82 4.32
CA LEU A 121 -14.04 -13.96 5.49
C LEU A 121 -12.55 -13.90 5.12
N ALA A 122 -12.14 -14.60 4.06
CA ALA A 122 -10.78 -14.52 3.54
C ALA A 122 -10.37 -13.07 3.20
N GLY A 123 -11.29 -12.27 2.68
CA GLY A 123 -11.06 -10.84 2.43
C GLY A 123 -10.84 -10.05 3.71
N LYS A 124 -11.70 -10.26 4.72
CA LYS A 124 -11.56 -9.60 6.02
C LYS A 124 -10.26 -9.98 6.74
N ILE A 125 -9.84 -11.24 6.65
CA ILE A 125 -8.56 -11.71 7.22
C ILE A 125 -7.39 -11.09 6.46
N ALA A 126 -7.45 -11.02 5.13
CA ALA A 126 -6.41 -10.37 4.33
C ALA A 126 -6.23 -8.89 4.74
N ASP A 127 -7.33 -8.14 4.85
CA ASP A 127 -7.31 -6.75 5.29
C ASP A 127 -6.74 -6.60 6.71
N LEU A 128 -7.10 -7.52 7.62
CA LEU A 128 -6.61 -7.52 9.00
C LEU A 128 -5.11 -7.80 9.07
N PHE A 129 -4.62 -8.77 8.29
CA PHE A 129 -3.21 -9.10 8.19
C PHE A 129 -2.36 -7.98 7.59
N ASP A 130 -2.91 -7.22 6.64
CA ASP A 130 -2.28 -6.00 6.16
C ASP A 130 -2.18 -4.93 7.26
N GLN A 131 -3.20 -4.79 8.11
CA GLN A 131 -3.14 -3.89 9.27
C GLN A 131 -2.16 -4.37 10.35
N TYR A 132 -2.00 -5.68 10.55
CA TYR A 132 -1.07 -6.22 11.56
C TYR A 132 0.38 -5.94 11.20
N GLN A 133 0.73 -6.03 9.92
CA GLN A 133 2.07 -5.67 9.44
C GLN A 133 2.44 -4.22 9.78
N LEU A 134 1.43 -3.36 9.90
CA LEU A 134 1.57 -1.95 10.25
C LEU A 134 1.55 -1.68 11.75
N CYS A 135 0.50 -2.13 12.42
CA CYS A 135 0.16 -1.71 13.77
C CYS A 135 0.60 -2.70 14.84
N ARG A 136 0.94 -3.95 14.45
CA ARG A 136 1.30 -5.03 15.37
C ARG A 136 2.50 -5.87 14.88
N PRO A 137 3.62 -5.25 14.44
CA PRO A 137 4.76 -6.01 13.93
C PRO A 137 5.38 -6.95 14.97
N GLN A 138 5.36 -6.57 16.25
CA GLN A 138 5.84 -7.43 17.35
C GLN A 138 5.01 -8.71 17.48
N MET A 139 3.70 -8.63 17.23
CA MET A 139 2.81 -9.79 17.28
C MET A 139 3.15 -10.79 16.18
N LEU A 140 3.40 -10.31 14.96
CA LEU A 140 3.80 -11.15 13.84
C LEU A 140 5.19 -11.78 14.05
N GLN A 141 6.10 -11.11 14.76
CA GLN A 141 7.40 -11.66 15.13
C GLN A 141 7.27 -12.79 16.16
N ALA A 142 6.44 -12.60 17.20
CA ALA A 142 6.15 -13.64 18.18
C ALA A 142 5.51 -14.87 17.52
N TRP A 143 4.58 -14.65 16.58
CA TRP A 143 3.97 -15.73 15.80
C TRP A 143 4.98 -16.54 14.98
N LYS A 144 6.03 -15.93 14.43
CA LYS A 144 7.14 -16.63 13.75
C LYS A 144 7.92 -17.54 14.71
N GLN A 145 7.90 -17.25 16.00
CA GLN A 145 8.52 -18.05 17.07
C GLN A 145 7.53 -19.02 17.73
N ASP A 146 6.33 -19.16 17.14
CA ASP A 146 5.21 -19.96 17.64
C ASP A 146 4.61 -19.48 18.98
N GLU A 147 4.89 -18.23 19.38
CA GLU A 147 4.39 -17.64 20.63
C GLU A 147 3.03 -16.93 20.43
N LEU A 148 2.22 -16.91 21.49
CA LEU A 148 0.96 -16.15 21.57
C LEU A 148 1.16 -14.91 22.45
N VAL A 149 0.59 -13.78 22.05
CA VAL A 149 0.83 -12.47 22.66
C VAL A 149 -0.40 -11.93 23.41
N THR A 150 -1.55 -12.57 23.22
CA THR A 150 -2.82 -12.23 23.85
C THR A 150 -3.48 -13.47 24.44
N THR A 151 -4.47 -13.25 25.29
CA THR A 151 -5.32 -14.32 25.84
C THR A 151 -6.54 -14.64 24.95
N ASN A 152 -6.67 -13.97 23.80
CA ASN A 152 -7.80 -14.17 22.91
C ASN A 152 -7.62 -15.47 22.12
N GLN A 153 -8.59 -16.38 22.23
CA GLN A 153 -8.60 -17.65 21.49
C GLN A 153 -8.54 -17.45 19.96
N ALA A 154 -8.97 -16.29 19.46
CA ALA A 154 -8.88 -15.98 18.05
C ALA A 154 -7.44 -15.86 17.53
N GLU A 155 -6.48 -15.63 18.43
CA GLU A 155 -5.08 -15.49 18.04
C GLU A 155 -4.50 -16.80 17.48
N ASP A 156 -4.88 -17.96 18.02
CA ASP A 156 -4.27 -19.24 17.61
C ASP A 156 -4.55 -19.56 16.14
N TRP A 157 -5.80 -19.39 15.68
CA TRP A 157 -6.14 -19.62 14.27
C TRP A 157 -5.57 -18.56 13.33
N GLN A 158 -5.44 -17.31 13.81
CA GLN A 158 -4.81 -16.24 13.05
C GLN A 158 -3.31 -16.50 12.88
N LYS A 159 -2.61 -16.88 13.96
CA LYS A 159 -1.21 -17.30 13.94
C LYS A 159 -1.01 -18.46 12.98
N TRP A 160 -1.85 -19.49 13.06
CA TRP A 160 -1.78 -20.65 12.16
C TRP A 160 -1.90 -20.22 10.70
N LEU A 161 -2.91 -19.40 10.35
CA LEU A 161 -3.08 -18.91 8.98
C LEU A 161 -1.87 -18.08 8.53
N TRP A 162 -1.40 -17.16 9.37
CA TRP A 162 -0.26 -16.30 9.07
C TRP A 162 1.01 -17.12 8.76
N ASN A 163 1.32 -18.11 9.60
CA ASN A 163 2.48 -18.98 9.41
C ASN A 163 2.33 -19.84 8.14
N ARG A 164 1.12 -20.35 7.86
CA ARG A 164 0.84 -21.15 6.65
C ARG A 164 0.85 -20.34 5.36
N LEU A 165 0.60 -19.03 5.41
CA LEU A 165 0.69 -18.17 4.23
C LEU A 165 2.11 -18.09 3.66
N GLY A 166 3.14 -18.28 4.49
CA GLY A 166 4.53 -18.27 4.08
C GLY A 166 4.93 -16.96 3.38
N ILE A 167 4.32 -15.84 3.78
CA ILE A 167 4.55 -14.55 3.15
C ILE A 167 5.72 -13.81 3.78
N THR A 168 6.52 -13.14 2.94
CA THR A 168 7.53 -12.20 3.42
C THR A 168 6.84 -10.92 3.90
N PRO A 169 7.09 -10.46 5.14
CA PRO A 169 6.54 -9.21 5.63
C PRO A 169 6.84 -8.01 4.70
N LYS A 170 5.88 -7.09 4.58
CA LYS A 170 6.02 -5.89 3.71
C LYS A 170 7.21 -5.00 4.10
N ASP A 171 7.63 -4.97 5.36
CA ASP A 171 8.77 -4.18 5.81
C ASP A 171 10.11 -4.73 5.29
N GLU A 172 10.28 -6.04 5.28
CA GLU A 172 11.44 -6.74 4.71
C GLU A 172 11.53 -6.49 3.19
N ILE A 173 10.40 -6.60 2.48
CA ILE A 173 10.33 -6.30 1.03
C ILE A 173 10.65 -4.83 0.77
N GLY A 174 10.13 -3.93 1.60
CA GLY A 174 10.38 -2.49 1.47
C GLY A 174 11.87 -2.16 1.59
N LYS A 175 12.61 -2.85 2.47
CA LYS A 175 14.08 -2.68 2.61
C LYS A 175 14.83 -3.20 1.38
N ASP A 176 14.55 -4.42 0.92
CA ASP A 176 15.20 -4.97 -0.29
C ASP A 176 14.89 -4.11 -1.52
N LEU A 177 13.64 -3.67 -1.65
CA LEU A 177 13.22 -2.80 -2.74
C LEU A 177 13.96 -1.45 -2.73
N LEU A 178 14.24 -0.87 -1.56
CA LEU A 178 15.05 0.34 -1.46
C LEU A 178 16.46 0.14 -2.00
N ASP A 179 17.09 -0.97 -1.62
CA ASP A 179 18.45 -1.24 -2.02
C ASP A 179 18.54 -1.50 -3.52
N ARG A 180 17.51 -2.10 -4.13
CA ARG A 180 17.38 -2.22 -5.60
C ARG A 180 17.24 -0.86 -6.28
N ILE A 181 16.37 -0.01 -5.75
CA ILE A 181 16.11 1.33 -6.31
C ILE A 181 17.35 2.22 -6.21
N ARG A 182 18.12 2.11 -5.13
CA ARG A 182 19.40 2.82 -4.97
C ARG A 182 20.44 2.38 -5.99
N LYS A 183 20.44 1.10 -6.39
CA LYS A 183 21.38 0.56 -7.38
C LYS A 183 21.04 1.03 -8.80
N ASN A 184 19.76 1.05 -9.16
CA ASN A 184 19.29 1.40 -10.52
C ASN A 184 18.18 2.47 -10.49
N PRO A 185 18.49 3.70 -10.02
CA PRO A 185 17.48 4.75 -9.83
C PRO A 185 16.80 5.22 -11.13
N GLU A 186 17.51 5.13 -12.25
CA GLU A 186 17.05 5.53 -13.58
C GLU A 186 15.82 4.73 -14.05
N THR A 187 15.66 3.48 -13.61
CA THR A 187 14.48 2.68 -13.97
C THR A 187 13.18 3.32 -13.49
N LEU A 188 13.17 3.82 -12.24
CA LEU A 188 12.01 4.51 -11.69
C LEU A 188 11.78 5.86 -12.38
N GLN A 189 12.86 6.62 -12.62
CA GLN A 189 12.80 7.93 -13.30
C GLN A 189 12.29 7.84 -14.74
N GLN A 190 12.66 6.78 -15.44
CA GLN A 190 12.17 6.51 -16.79
C GLN A 190 10.70 6.10 -16.77
N GLN A 191 10.27 5.31 -15.78
CA GLN A 191 8.88 4.85 -15.72
C GLN A 191 7.92 5.97 -15.30
N TYR A 192 8.29 6.77 -14.30
CA TYR A 192 7.42 7.78 -13.71
C TYR A 192 8.02 9.18 -13.88
N PRO A 193 7.57 10.00 -14.84
CA PRO A 193 8.08 11.37 -14.96
C PRO A 193 7.88 12.22 -13.69
N ARG A 194 6.79 11.96 -12.96
CA ARG A 194 6.46 12.63 -11.71
C ARG A 194 5.54 11.76 -10.85
N ILE A 195 5.80 11.77 -9.54
CA ILE A 195 4.93 11.18 -8.51
C ILE A 195 4.60 12.28 -7.49
N SER A 196 3.30 12.54 -7.29
CA SER A 196 2.82 13.52 -6.31
C SER A 196 1.95 12.84 -5.26
N PHE A 197 2.25 13.05 -3.98
CA PHE A 197 1.43 12.57 -2.86
C PHE A 197 0.55 13.72 -2.36
N PHE A 198 -0.76 13.51 -2.31
CA PHE A 198 -1.72 14.54 -1.93
C PHE A 198 -2.64 14.10 -0.80
N GLY A 199 -2.65 14.85 0.30
CA GLY A 199 -3.56 14.61 1.43
C GLY A 199 -3.26 13.34 2.22
N ILE A 200 -2.05 12.81 2.08
CA ILE A 200 -1.60 11.62 2.82
C ILE A 200 -1.19 12.05 4.22
N THR A 201 -1.91 11.56 5.24
CA THR A 201 -1.62 11.82 6.67
C THR A 201 -0.94 10.63 7.35
N VAL A 202 -1.18 9.42 6.86
CA VAL A 202 -0.56 8.19 7.34
C VAL A 202 0.12 7.50 6.16
N TYR A 203 1.39 7.15 6.32
CA TYR A 203 2.09 6.31 5.35
C TYR A 203 1.91 4.86 5.78
N THR A 204 1.17 4.06 5.00
CA THR A 204 1.07 2.61 5.18
C THR A 204 2.44 1.97 4.93
N SER A 205 2.72 0.84 5.62
CA SER A 205 3.84 -0.14 5.74
C SER A 205 5.19 0.11 5.08
N PHE A 206 5.29 1.03 4.14
CA PHE A 206 6.50 1.75 3.91
C PHE A 206 6.98 2.41 5.18
N SER A 207 8.16 1.98 5.61
CA SER A 207 8.97 2.77 6.53
C SER A 207 8.87 4.24 6.11
N PRO A 208 8.70 5.18 7.04
CA PRO A 208 8.96 6.59 6.79
C PRO A 208 10.28 6.79 6.03
N GLY A 209 11.25 5.88 6.21
CA GLY A 209 12.50 5.80 5.47
C GLY A 209 12.37 5.57 3.97
N PHE A 210 11.38 4.85 3.42
CA PHE A 210 11.31 4.63 1.96
C PHE A 210 10.94 5.87 1.22
N PHE A 211 9.80 6.50 1.55
CA PHE A 211 9.40 7.73 0.87
C PHE A 211 10.39 8.85 1.16
N ARG A 212 10.98 8.89 2.36
CA ARG A 212 12.01 9.86 2.75
C ARG A 212 13.38 9.61 2.11
N SER A 213 13.72 8.39 1.70
CA SER A 213 14.96 8.09 0.95
C SER A 213 14.76 8.00 -0.56
N HIS A 214 13.56 7.69 -1.04
CA HIS A 214 13.11 7.87 -2.43
C HIS A 214 13.14 9.32 -2.86
N CYS A 215 12.85 10.22 -1.91
CA CYS A 215 13.09 11.64 -2.08
C CYS A 215 14.51 11.86 -2.67
N CYS A 216 15.56 11.26 -2.13
CA CYS A 216 16.92 11.54 -2.61
C CYS A 216 17.17 11.13 -4.08
N ILE A 217 16.27 10.37 -4.70
CA ILE A 217 16.52 9.63 -5.94
C ILE A 217 15.53 10.02 -7.06
N HIS A 218 14.32 10.46 -6.73
CA HIS A 218 13.28 10.83 -7.69
C HIS A 218 12.57 12.11 -7.23
N PRO A 219 12.21 13.07 -8.11
CA PRO A 219 11.40 14.22 -7.72
C PRO A 219 10.00 13.77 -7.26
N ALA A 220 9.88 13.43 -5.99
CA ALA A 220 8.63 13.15 -5.32
C ALA A 220 8.17 14.42 -4.61
N ARG A 221 6.89 14.77 -4.77
CA ARG A 221 6.30 15.99 -4.17
C ARG A 221 5.27 15.56 -3.15
N PHE A 222 5.47 15.94 -1.90
CA PHE A 222 4.56 15.61 -0.81
C PHE A 222 3.74 16.83 -0.45
N LEU A 223 2.42 16.72 -0.55
CA LEU A 223 1.47 17.73 -0.13
C LEU A 223 0.68 17.14 1.05
N SER A 224 1.17 17.43 2.25
CA SER A 224 0.63 16.86 3.49
C SER A 224 -0.25 17.86 4.21
N LEU A 225 -1.39 17.39 4.70
CA LEU A 225 -2.14 18.10 5.72
C LEU A 225 -1.45 17.83 7.07
N PRO A 226 -1.07 18.85 7.86
CA PRO A 226 -0.57 18.61 9.20
C PRO A 226 -1.68 18.01 10.08
N PRO A 227 -1.37 17.15 11.06
CA PRO A 227 -2.33 16.78 12.08
C PRO A 227 -2.79 18.06 12.79
N CYS A 228 -4.10 18.18 13.04
CA CYS A 228 -4.66 19.32 13.76
C CYS A 228 -3.97 19.49 15.11
N ASN A 229 -3.43 20.68 15.38
CA ASN A 229 -3.08 21.12 16.74
C ASN A 229 -4.36 21.43 17.53
#